data_AF-A0A089YZ93-F1
#
_entry.id   AF-A0A089YZ93-F1
#
_cell.length_a   1.000
_cell.length_b   1.000
_cell.length_c   1.000
_cell.angle_alpha   90.00
_cell.angle_beta   90.00
_cell.angle_gamma   90.00
#
_symmetry.space_group_name_H-M   'P 1'
#
loop_
_entity.id
_entity.type
_entity.pdbx_description
1 polymer ?
#
loop_
_entity_poly.entity_id
_entity_poly.type
_entity_poly.pdbx_seq_one_letter_code
_entity_poly.pdbx_strand_id
1 'polypeptide(L)'
;MEVSQAEALAELLSNSHAANFKAVNSQSDLKKYGVFKATRVKAQRGALSFFDSNVHQLRIKIKTFMISPQANQSTPYMIVDIDSKCGWLKLMRFVGNNHGELNTETICVLVSGDEKVTNSFGFRYEHPERFDGNKHGFFHVQPIIIDSSAAELPGRAAWLPDNFPTFYMFASCAFELALFSVHSLAGWEPLQTLQQKSRDENGVLKHLIRVGANSRLPYPFTV
;
A
#
# COMPACT_ATOMS: atom_id res chain seq x y z
N MET A 1 2.82 16.90 0.14
CA MET A 1 1.98 16.52 -1.02
C MET A 1 1.02 17.66 -1.31
N GLU A 2 0.70 17.97 -2.56
CA GLU A 2 -0.29 19.00 -2.87
C GLU A 2 -1.72 18.55 -2.49
N VAL A 3 -2.61 19.51 -2.20
CA VAL A 3 -3.99 19.20 -1.78
C VAL A 3 -4.77 18.48 -2.88
N SER A 4 -4.56 18.86 -4.15
CA SER A 4 -5.17 18.24 -5.33
C SER A 4 -4.75 16.78 -5.49
N GLN A 5 -3.45 16.51 -5.38
CA GLN A 5 -2.86 15.17 -5.40
C GLN A 5 -3.40 14.30 -4.27
N ALA A 6 -3.43 14.84 -3.04
CA ALA A 6 -3.97 14.15 -1.88
C ALA A 6 -5.47 13.85 -2.04
N GLU A 7 -6.24 14.76 -2.60
CA GLU A 7 -7.67 14.54 -2.87
C GLU A 7 -7.88 13.39 -3.88
N ALA A 8 -7.13 13.41 -4.99
CA ALA A 8 -7.23 12.40 -6.04
C ALA A 8 -6.84 11.00 -5.54
N LEU A 9 -5.72 10.89 -4.81
CA LEU A 9 -5.28 9.63 -4.23
C LEU A 9 -6.23 9.13 -3.14
N ALA A 10 -6.72 10.01 -2.28
CA ALA A 10 -7.69 9.63 -1.26
C ALA A 10 -8.99 9.11 -1.90
N GLU A 11 -9.47 9.74 -2.97
CA GLU A 11 -10.61 9.24 -3.73
C GLU A 11 -10.35 7.86 -4.33
N LEU A 12 -9.22 7.68 -5.02
CA LEU A 12 -8.86 6.39 -5.62
C LEU A 12 -8.81 5.26 -4.56
N LEU A 13 -8.06 5.48 -3.48
CA LEU A 13 -7.82 4.49 -2.44
C LEU A 13 -9.09 4.17 -1.65
N SER A 14 -9.89 5.20 -1.32
CA SER A 14 -11.15 5.00 -0.60
C SER A 14 -12.16 4.21 -1.42
N ASN A 15 -12.29 4.51 -2.73
CA ASN A 15 -13.15 3.76 -3.64
C ASN A 15 -12.67 2.33 -3.85
N SER A 16 -11.37 2.11 -4.03
CA SER A 16 -10.81 0.77 -4.15
C SER A 16 -11.07 -0.06 -2.89
N HIS A 17 -10.83 0.53 -1.72
CA HIS A 17 -11.15 -0.12 -0.44
C HIS A 17 -12.63 -0.46 -0.33
N ALA A 18 -13.54 0.46 -0.65
CA ALA A 18 -14.98 0.19 -0.57
C ALA A 18 -15.40 -0.97 -1.50
N ALA A 19 -14.89 -1.01 -2.73
CA ALA A 19 -15.17 -2.07 -3.69
C ALA A 19 -14.65 -3.44 -3.21
N ASN A 20 -13.38 -3.49 -2.79
CA ASN A 20 -12.75 -4.72 -2.32
C ASN A 20 -13.30 -5.18 -0.97
N PHE A 21 -13.61 -4.26 -0.07
CA PHE A 21 -14.27 -4.55 1.20
C PHE A 21 -15.64 -5.18 0.96
N LYS A 22 -16.43 -4.67 0.00
CA LYS A 22 -17.68 -5.31 -0.41
C LYS A 22 -17.44 -6.75 -0.90
N ALA A 23 -16.45 -6.96 -1.76
CA ALA A 23 -16.08 -8.29 -2.27
C ALA A 23 -15.71 -9.27 -1.14
N VAL A 24 -14.88 -8.85 -0.18
CA VAL A 24 -14.49 -9.64 1.00
C VAL A 24 -15.70 -10.09 1.82
N ASN A 25 -16.74 -9.26 1.92
CA ASN A 25 -17.93 -9.57 2.69
C ASN A 25 -18.97 -10.39 1.90
N SER A 26 -19.03 -10.23 0.58
CA SER A 26 -20.04 -10.90 -0.26
C SER A 26 -19.61 -12.25 -0.81
N GLN A 27 -18.31 -12.46 -1.08
CA GLN A 27 -17.80 -13.69 -1.68
C GLN A 27 -17.41 -14.71 -0.61
N SER A 28 -17.89 -15.96 -0.71
CA SER A 28 -17.65 -17.04 0.27
C SER A 28 -16.17 -17.23 0.57
N ASP A 29 -15.34 -17.27 -0.48
CA ASP A 29 -13.94 -17.67 -0.39
C ASP A 29 -13.07 -16.57 0.23
N LEU A 30 -13.58 -15.34 0.29
CA LEU A 30 -12.92 -14.18 0.88
C LEU A 30 -13.40 -13.87 2.30
N LYS A 31 -14.50 -14.48 2.78
CA LYS A 31 -15.04 -14.22 4.14
C LYS A 31 -14.03 -14.49 5.25
N LYS A 32 -13.08 -15.40 5.03
CA LYS A 32 -11.96 -15.69 5.93
C LYS A 32 -11.12 -14.46 6.28
N TYR A 33 -11.05 -13.45 5.39
CA TYR A 33 -10.35 -12.18 5.66
C TYR A 33 -11.13 -11.24 6.59
N GLY A 34 -12.40 -11.54 6.89
CA GLY A 34 -13.22 -10.75 7.81
C GLY A 34 -12.67 -10.69 9.24
N VAL A 35 -11.73 -11.57 9.60
CA VAL A 35 -11.02 -11.53 10.89
C VAL A 35 -10.14 -10.29 11.07
N PHE A 36 -9.71 -9.66 9.97
CA PHE A 36 -8.82 -8.48 9.98
C PHE A 36 -9.57 -7.13 9.98
N LYS A 37 -10.90 -7.14 10.13
CA LYS A 37 -11.66 -5.90 10.33
C LYS A 37 -11.20 -5.20 11.61
N ALA A 38 -10.97 -3.89 11.55
CA ALA A 38 -10.49 -3.12 12.71
C ALA A 38 -11.32 -3.31 14.00
N THR A 39 -12.63 -3.54 13.86
CA THR A 39 -13.54 -3.83 14.98
C THR A 39 -13.29 -5.19 15.64
N ARG A 40 -12.78 -6.19 14.91
CA ARG A 40 -12.52 -7.55 15.39
C ARG A 40 -11.07 -7.78 15.84
N VAL A 41 -10.12 -7.07 15.22
CA VAL A 41 -8.68 -7.26 15.46
C VAL A 41 -8.29 -6.90 16.90
N LYS A 42 -8.86 -5.82 17.47
CA LYS A 42 -8.67 -5.43 18.88
C LYS A 42 -9.00 -6.54 19.88
N ALA A 43 -9.79 -7.54 19.48
CA ALA A 43 -10.26 -8.58 20.38
C ALA A 43 -9.42 -9.87 20.34
N GLN A 44 -8.73 -10.23 19.23
CA GLN A 44 -8.25 -11.62 19.07
C GLN A 44 -6.94 -11.90 18.28
N ARG A 45 -6.43 -11.08 17.34
CA ARG A 45 -5.36 -11.55 16.41
C ARG A 45 -4.33 -10.51 15.89
N GLY A 46 -3.73 -9.71 16.76
CA GLY A 46 -2.51 -8.93 16.41
C GLY A 46 -2.74 -7.58 15.71
N ALA A 47 -1.78 -7.14 14.88
CA ALA A 47 -1.61 -5.74 14.44
C ALA A 47 -2.13 -5.36 13.05
N LEU A 48 -2.50 -6.35 12.23
CA LEU A 48 -3.05 -6.07 10.92
C LEU A 48 -4.55 -5.79 11.04
N SER A 49 -4.93 -4.53 10.82
CA SER A 49 -6.33 -4.10 10.77
C SER A 49 -6.59 -3.25 9.54
N PHE A 50 -7.67 -3.55 8.82
CA PHE A 50 -8.16 -2.67 7.77
C PHE A 50 -9.41 -1.90 8.17
N PHE A 51 -9.58 -0.73 7.54
CA PHE A 51 -10.71 0.17 7.78
C PHE A 51 -12.06 -0.56 7.64
N ASP A 52 -12.98 -0.23 8.54
CA ASP A 52 -14.37 -0.74 8.60
C ASP A 52 -15.38 0.43 8.57
N SER A 53 -14.91 1.63 8.23
CA SER A 53 -15.72 2.86 8.16
C SER A 53 -16.22 3.12 6.74
N ASN A 54 -17.25 3.97 6.62
CA ASN A 54 -17.75 4.36 5.30
C ASN A 54 -16.67 5.07 4.45
N VAL A 55 -16.85 5.01 3.13
CA VAL A 55 -15.90 5.52 2.12
C VAL A 55 -15.58 7.01 2.30
N HIS A 56 -16.56 7.83 2.72
CA HIS A 56 -16.38 9.26 2.85
C HIS A 56 -15.48 9.62 4.04
N GLN A 57 -15.72 9.00 5.20
CA GLN A 57 -14.86 9.16 6.38
C GLN A 57 -13.44 8.66 6.11
N LEU A 58 -13.32 7.54 5.38
CA LEU A 58 -12.02 7.02 4.97
C LEU A 58 -11.27 8.02 4.08
N ARG A 59 -11.93 8.56 3.04
CA ARG A 59 -11.36 9.58 2.15
C ARG A 59 -10.82 10.79 2.93
N ILE A 60 -11.61 11.33 3.86
CA ILE A 60 -11.20 12.47 4.70
C ILE A 60 -9.96 12.10 5.53
N LYS A 61 -9.98 10.94 6.20
CA LYS A 61 -8.86 10.51 7.05
C LYS A 61 -7.56 10.36 6.25
N ILE A 62 -7.63 9.70 5.10
CA ILE A 62 -6.45 9.49 4.25
C ILE A 62 -5.92 10.82 3.74
N LYS A 63 -6.80 11.68 3.19
CA LYS A 63 -6.41 13.01 2.69
C LYS A 63 -5.70 13.81 3.77
N THR A 64 -6.30 13.91 4.96
CA THR A 64 -5.72 14.65 6.08
C THR A 64 -4.34 14.12 6.45
N PHE A 65 -4.17 12.80 6.51
CA PHE A 65 -2.88 12.19 6.83
C PHE A 65 -1.82 12.46 5.74
N MET A 66 -2.18 12.42 4.46
CA MET A 66 -1.24 12.71 3.37
C MET A 66 -0.79 14.17 3.32
N ILE A 67 -1.65 15.10 3.76
CA ILE A 67 -1.34 16.54 3.83
C ILE A 67 -0.49 16.85 5.06
N SER A 68 -0.79 16.23 6.20
CA SER A 68 -0.12 16.46 7.48
C SER A 68 0.15 15.14 8.19
N PRO A 69 1.22 14.41 7.81
CA PRO A 69 1.57 13.15 8.42
C PRO A 69 1.97 13.36 9.88
N GLN A 70 1.39 12.57 10.77
CA GLN A 70 1.73 12.64 12.19
C GLN A 70 2.94 11.75 12.48
N ALA A 71 3.94 12.29 13.17
CA ALA A 71 5.16 11.57 13.47
C ALA A 71 4.88 10.31 14.29
N ASN A 72 5.52 9.19 13.90
CA ASN A 72 5.37 7.87 14.50
C ASN A 72 3.91 7.36 14.54
N GLN A 73 3.05 7.84 13.63
CA GLN A 73 1.69 7.34 13.48
C GLN A 73 1.49 6.69 12.13
N SER A 74 0.47 5.84 12.05
CA SER A 74 0.08 5.18 10.82
C SER A 74 -1.43 5.14 10.69
N THR A 75 -1.93 5.19 9.45
CA THR A 75 -3.34 4.86 9.19
C THR A 75 -3.56 3.35 9.37
N PRO A 76 -4.78 2.89 9.67
CA PRO A 76 -5.15 1.50 9.39
C PRO A 76 -4.88 1.14 7.92
N TYR A 77 -4.81 -0.16 7.62
CA TYR A 77 -4.66 -0.63 6.25
C TYR A 77 -5.93 -0.39 5.44
N MET A 78 -5.75 -0.08 4.18
CA MET A 78 -6.77 -0.05 3.14
C MET A 78 -6.61 -1.30 2.29
N ILE A 79 -7.71 -1.78 1.71
CA ILE A 79 -7.68 -2.90 0.77
C ILE A 79 -7.55 -2.28 -0.63
N VAL A 80 -6.38 -2.42 -1.24
CA VAL A 80 -6.10 -1.77 -2.52
C VAL A 80 -6.45 -2.66 -3.70
N ASP A 81 -6.30 -3.98 -3.55
CA ASP A 81 -6.61 -4.95 -4.59
C ASP A 81 -6.79 -6.36 -4.00
N ILE A 82 -7.40 -7.25 -4.79
CA ILE A 82 -7.55 -8.67 -4.49
C ILE A 82 -7.07 -9.45 -5.70
N ASP A 83 -6.01 -10.25 -5.54
CA ASP A 83 -5.62 -11.21 -6.57
C ASP A 83 -6.62 -12.38 -6.55
N SER A 84 -7.58 -12.36 -7.47
CA SER A 84 -8.61 -13.40 -7.57
C SER A 84 -8.08 -14.75 -8.03
N LYS A 85 -6.90 -14.80 -8.67
CA LYS A 85 -6.29 -16.07 -9.14
C LYS A 85 -5.63 -16.83 -8.00
N CYS A 86 -4.92 -16.09 -7.15
CA CYS A 86 -4.11 -16.67 -6.07
C CYS A 86 -4.72 -16.46 -4.68
N GLY A 87 -5.76 -15.64 -4.57
CA GLY A 87 -6.47 -15.33 -3.33
C GLY A 87 -5.77 -14.32 -2.42
N TRP A 88 -4.75 -13.59 -2.90
CA TRP A 88 -4.03 -12.61 -2.07
C TRP A 88 -4.87 -11.36 -1.84
N LEU A 89 -4.99 -10.97 -0.57
CA LEU A 89 -5.51 -9.67 -0.18
C LEU A 89 -4.35 -8.66 -0.14
N LYS A 90 -4.45 -7.58 -0.91
CA LYS A 90 -3.38 -6.59 -1.02
C LYS A 90 -3.74 -5.31 -0.29
N LEU A 91 -2.89 -4.92 0.63
CA LEU A 91 -3.14 -3.91 1.63
C LEU A 91 -2.11 -2.79 1.55
N MET A 92 -2.54 -1.57 1.85
CA MET A 92 -1.65 -0.39 1.92
C MET A 92 -2.02 0.47 3.12
N ARG A 93 -1.04 1.08 3.77
CA ARG A 93 -1.27 2.17 4.73
C ARG A 93 -0.25 3.29 4.54
N PHE A 94 -0.58 4.45 5.11
CA PHE A 94 0.36 5.56 5.23
C PHE A 94 1.00 5.57 6.61
N VAL A 95 2.27 5.96 6.66
CA VAL A 95 3.09 6.00 7.88
C VAL A 95 3.79 7.35 7.93
N GLY A 96 3.74 8.04 9.06
CA GLY A 96 4.56 9.21 9.33
C GLY A 96 5.84 8.76 10.05
N ASN A 97 7.01 9.05 9.49
CA ASN A 97 8.28 8.75 10.18
C ASN A 97 8.47 9.65 11.43
N ASN A 98 9.57 9.48 12.13
CA ASN A 98 9.95 10.32 13.28
C ASN A 98 10.05 11.82 12.97
N HIS A 99 10.18 12.20 11.69
CA HIS A 99 10.23 13.58 11.21
C HIS A 99 8.90 14.09 10.64
N GLY A 100 7.82 13.28 10.67
CA GLY A 100 6.53 13.64 10.10
C GLY A 100 6.50 13.62 8.57
N GLU A 101 7.42 12.89 7.93
CA GLU A 101 7.43 12.68 6.49
C GLU A 101 6.56 11.47 6.12
N LEU A 102 5.90 11.55 4.95
CA LEU A 102 4.94 10.55 4.52
C LEU A 102 5.63 9.37 3.83
N ASN A 103 5.51 8.20 4.45
CA ASN A 103 5.90 6.91 3.93
C ASN A 103 4.66 6.04 3.67
N THR A 104 4.87 4.88 3.07
CA THR A 104 3.82 3.89 2.86
C THR A 104 4.31 2.49 3.19
N GLU A 105 3.39 1.65 3.62
CA GLU A 105 3.62 0.21 3.77
C GLU A 105 2.59 -0.55 2.96
N THR A 106 3.05 -1.56 2.24
CA THR A 106 2.23 -2.48 1.48
C THR A 106 2.39 -3.88 2.05
N ILE A 107 1.29 -4.63 2.14
CA ILE A 107 1.28 -6.02 2.62
C ILE A 107 0.37 -6.85 1.72
N CYS A 108 0.84 -8.02 1.32
CA CYS A 108 0.04 -9.06 0.72
C CYS A 108 -0.22 -10.16 1.77
N VAL A 109 -1.49 -10.53 1.96
CA VAL A 109 -1.90 -11.56 2.92
C VAL A 109 -2.69 -12.66 2.22
N LEU A 110 -2.33 -13.91 2.51
CA LEU A 110 -3.04 -15.09 2.09
C LEU A 110 -3.49 -15.88 3.31
N VAL A 111 -4.80 -16.04 3.49
CA VAL A 111 -5.36 -16.89 4.56
C VAL A 111 -5.78 -18.23 3.96
N SER A 112 -5.31 -19.32 4.53
CA SER A 112 -5.74 -20.67 4.13
C SER A 112 -7.20 -20.93 4.56
N GLY A 113 -7.84 -21.97 4.01
CA GLY A 113 -9.20 -22.35 4.41
C GLY A 113 -9.35 -22.70 5.90
N ASP A 114 -8.26 -23.14 6.55
CA ASP A 114 -8.18 -23.23 8.00
C ASP A 114 -7.63 -21.88 8.51
N GLU A 115 -8.47 -21.10 9.21
CA GLU A 115 -8.21 -19.71 9.63
C GLU A 115 -6.93 -19.53 10.48
N LYS A 116 -6.19 -20.60 10.77
CA LYS A 116 -4.94 -20.63 11.52
C LYS A 116 -3.70 -20.41 10.66
N VAL A 117 -3.73 -20.71 9.36
CA VAL A 117 -2.56 -20.54 8.49
C VAL A 117 -2.73 -19.26 7.68
N THR A 118 -1.92 -18.27 8.03
CA THR A 118 -1.73 -17.05 7.24
C THR A 118 -0.35 -17.12 6.59
N ASN A 119 -0.20 -16.58 5.39
CA ASN A 119 1.08 -16.23 4.79
C ASN A 119 1.08 -14.75 4.47
N SER A 120 2.18 -14.05 4.72
CA SER A 120 2.30 -12.65 4.32
C SER A 120 3.71 -12.24 3.95
N PHE A 121 3.77 -11.19 3.16
CA PHE A 121 4.98 -10.43 2.86
C PHE A 121 4.59 -8.97 2.63
N GLY A 122 5.52 -8.05 2.83
CA GLY A 122 5.24 -6.64 2.63
C GLY A 122 6.49 -5.85 2.28
N PHE A 123 6.27 -4.62 1.82
CA PHE A 123 7.32 -3.66 1.54
C PHE A 123 6.98 -2.32 2.17
N ARG A 124 8.00 -1.61 2.64
CA ARG A 124 7.90 -0.22 3.03
C ARG A 124 8.60 0.65 2.00
N TYR A 125 7.93 1.73 1.62
CA TYR A 125 8.49 2.78 0.80
C TYR A 125 8.77 3.96 1.72
N GLU A 126 10.03 4.35 1.83
CA GLU A 126 10.48 5.38 2.76
C GLU A 126 11.27 6.49 2.08
N HIS A 127 11.06 7.72 2.56
CA HIS A 127 11.98 8.82 2.32
C HIS A 127 13.42 8.43 2.70
N PRO A 128 14.45 8.86 1.94
CA PRO A 128 15.83 8.60 2.32
C PRO A 128 16.13 9.19 3.69
N GLU A 129 17.01 8.53 4.42
CA GLU A 129 17.62 9.11 5.62
C GLU A 129 18.24 10.47 5.24
N ARG A 130 17.96 11.50 6.04
CA ARG A 130 18.57 12.82 5.85
C ARG A 130 20.05 12.72 6.22
N PHE A 131 20.91 12.43 5.25
CA PHE A 131 22.36 12.52 5.42
C PHE A 131 22.80 13.98 5.32
N ASP A 132 23.74 14.39 6.18
CA ASP A 132 24.36 15.72 6.10
C ASP A 132 24.95 15.95 4.70
N GLY A 133 24.50 17.03 4.04
CA GLY A 133 24.90 17.37 2.68
C GLY A 133 23.88 17.09 1.57
N ASN A 134 22.69 16.53 1.88
CA ASN A 134 21.49 16.53 1.01
C ASN A 134 21.73 16.15 -0.47
N LYS A 135 22.54 15.10 -0.72
CA LYS A 135 22.78 14.56 -2.08
C LYS A 135 21.90 13.37 -2.45
N HIS A 136 21.04 12.89 -1.55
CA HIS A 136 20.24 11.68 -1.77
C HIS A 136 18.83 12.02 -2.27
N GLY A 137 18.60 11.82 -3.57
CA GLY A 137 17.30 11.98 -4.24
C GLY A 137 16.59 10.64 -4.52
N PHE A 138 16.84 9.61 -3.71
CA PHE A 138 16.27 8.28 -3.90
C PHE A 138 15.46 7.88 -2.68
N PHE A 139 14.33 7.23 -2.90
CA PHE A 139 13.54 6.58 -1.87
C PHE A 139 13.94 5.12 -1.74
N HIS A 140 13.63 4.54 -0.58
CA HIS A 140 13.99 3.19 -0.20
C HIS A 140 12.76 2.28 -0.30
N VAL A 141 12.89 1.13 -0.96
CA VAL A 141 11.91 0.03 -0.86
C VAL A 141 12.54 -1.11 -0.08
N GLN A 142 11.96 -1.42 1.07
CA GLN A 142 12.47 -2.42 2.00
C GLN A 142 11.41 -3.48 2.29
N PRO A 143 11.71 -4.77 2.15
CA PRO A 143 10.83 -5.80 2.69
C PRO A 143 10.64 -5.61 4.19
N ILE A 144 9.40 -5.79 4.66
CA ILE A 144 9.07 -5.68 6.08
C ILE A 144 8.61 -7.03 6.63
N ILE A 145 9.21 -7.41 7.76
CA ILE A 145 8.74 -8.50 8.62
C ILE A 145 8.04 -7.97 9.89
N ILE A 146 8.33 -6.73 10.24
CA ILE A 146 7.78 -5.97 11.35
C ILE A 146 7.23 -4.68 10.75
N ASP A 147 6.00 -4.36 11.12
CA ASP A 147 5.31 -3.18 10.64
C ASP A 147 5.71 -1.91 11.42
N SER A 148 5.29 -0.72 10.99
CA SER A 148 5.57 0.54 11.69
C SER A 148 5.04 0.64 13.13
N SER A 149 4.22 -0.31 13.59
CA SER A 149 3.77 -0.41 14.99
C SER A 149 4.60 -1.39 15.83
N ALA A 150 5.74 -1.83 15.30
CA ALA A 150 6.62 -2.83 15.88
C ALA A 150 5.98 -4.23 16.03
N ALA A 151 4.98 -4.53 15.22
CA ALA A 151 4.31 -5.83 15.24
C ALA A 151 4.73 -6.72 14.07
N GLU A 152 4.93 -8.00 14.34
CA GLU A 152 5.28 -8.98 13.32
C GLU A 152 4.13 -9.22 12.33
N LEU A 153 4.49 -9.40 11.05
CA LEU A 153 3.53 -9.76 10.03
C LEU A 153 3.02 -11.20 10.20
N PRO A 154 1.71 -11.45 10.10
CA PRO A 154 1.14 -12.76 10.36
C PRO A 154 1.58 -13.76 9.30
N GLY A 155 2.17 -14.88 9.71
CA GLY A 155 2.57 -15.91 8.76
C GLY A 155 3.71 -15.50 7.84
N ARG A 156 4.55 -14.55 8.27
CA ARG A 156 5.76 -14.20 7.55
C ARG A 156 6.61 -15.44 7.30
N ALA A 157 7.20 -15.53 6.12
CA ALA A 157 8.18 -16.57 5.84
C ALA A 157 9.41 -16.37 6.72
N ALA A 158 9.78 -17.36 7.53
CA ALA A 158 10.94 -17.29 8.42
C ALA A 158 12.28 -17.11 7.67
N TRP A 159 12.32 -17.40 6.38
CA TRP A 159 13.48 -17.22 5.52
C TRP A 159 13.57 -15.82 4.89
N LEU A 160 12.53 -14.97 5.01
CA LEU A 160 12.60 -13.59 4.52
C LEU A 160 13.61 -12.84 5.40
N PRO A 161 14.76 -12.39 4.86
CA PRO A 161 15.81 -11.83 5.69
C PRO A 161 15.40 -10.46 6.22
N ASP A 162 15.69 -10.23 7.49
CA ASP A 162 15.40 -8.97 8.20
C ASP A 162 16.13 -7.77 7.57
N ASN A 163 17.25 -8.03 6.91
CA ASN A 163 18.12 -7.04 6.26
C ASN A 163 18.13 -7.19 4.73
N PHE A 164 17.00 -7.58 4.11
CA PHE A 164 16.91 -7.67 2.65
C PHE A 164 17.36 -6.33 1.99
N PRO A 165 18.10 -6.36 0.86
CA PRO A 165 18.61 -5.14 0.26
C PRO A 165 17.50 -4.12 0.01
N THR A 166 17.75 -2.91 0.47
CA THR A 166 16.93 -1.75 0.15
C THR A 166 17.09 -1.44 -1.33
N PHE A 167 15.99 -1.41 -2.08
CA PHE A 167 16.03 -0.97 -3.47
C PHE A 167 15.92 0.55 -3.52
N TYR A 168 16.81 1.18 -4.28
CA TYR A 168 16.71 2.61 -4.58
C TYR A 168 15.69 2.82 -5.68
N MET A 169 14.72 3.68 -5.43
CA MET A 169 13.80 4.16 -6.43
C MET A 169 13.83 5.67 -6.48
N PHE A 170 13.95 6.22 -7.68
CA PHE A 170 13.83 7.65 -7.85
C PHE A 170 12.36 8.05 -7.65
N ALA A 171 12.11 8.77 -6.57
CA ALA A 171 10.93 9.61 -6.40
C ALA A 171 11.44 10.97 -5.93
N SER A 172 10.74 12.02 -6.32
CA SER A 172 11.05 13.41 -5.98
C SER A 172 10.18 13.93 -4.84
N CYS A 173 9.09 13.22 -4.53
CA CYS A 173 8.12 13.61 -3.50
C CYS A 173 7.28 12.42 -3.01
N ALA A 174 6.61 12.61 -1.88
CA ALA A 174 5.73 11.61 -1.28
C ALA A 174 4.55 11.19 -2.17
N PHE A 175 4.16 12.03 -3.14
CA PHE A 175 3.13 11.66 -4.13
C PHE A 175 3.61 10.51 -5.01
N GLU A 176 4.82 10.61 -5.56
CA GLU A 176 5.40 9.57 -6.41
C GLU A 176 5.63 8.27 -5.65
N LEU A 177 6.05 8.37 -4.37
CA LEU A 177 6.13 7.21 -3.48
C LEU A 177 4.79 6.49 -3.36
N ALA A 178 3.69 7.22 -3.13
CA ALA A 178 2.36 6.63 -3.05
C ALA A 178 1.93 6.00 -4.39
N LEU A 179 2.27 6.62 -5.52
CA LEU A 179 2.00 6.05 -6.85
C LEU A 179 2.71 4.70 -7.04
N PHE A 180 3.98 4.61 -6.63
CA PHE A 180 4.73 3.36 -6.70
C PHE A 180 4.14 2.25 -5.82
N SER A 181 3.66 2.59 -4.62
CA SER A 181 2.98 1.62 -3.74
C SER A 181 1.65 1.13 -4.32
N VAL A 182 0.88 2.02 -4.94
CA VAL A 182 -0.35 1.62 -5.63
C VAL A 182 -0.02 0.73 -6.82
N HIS A 183 1.00 1.10 -7.60
CA HIS A 183 1.44 0.33 -8.76
C HIS A 183 1.92 -1.09 -8.38
N SER A 184 2.68 -1.23 -7.29
CA SER A 184 3.18 -2.54 -6.87
C SER A 184 2.08 -3.49 -6.41
N LEU A 185 0.96 -2.96 -5.89
CA LEU A 185 -0.17 -3.76 -5.45
C LEU A 185 -1.16 -4.03 -6.59
N ALA A 186 -1.58 -3.00 -7.31
CA ALA A 186 -2.74 -3.06 -8.19
C ALA A 186 -2.43 -2.80 -9.67
N GLY A 187 -1.16 -2.64 -10.02
CA GLY A 187 -0.74 -2.35 -11.39
C GLY A 187 -1.01 -0.89 -11.81
N TRP A 188 -0.99 -0.66 -13.12
CA TRP A 188 -1.03 0.68 -13.69
C TRP A 188 -2.46 1.18 -13.99
N GLU A 189 -3.46 0.29 -14.07
CA GLU A 189 -4.83 0.66 -14.43
C GLU A 189 -5.51 1.62 -13.42
N PRO A 190 -5.37 1.43 -12.09
CA PRO A 190 -5.89 2.41 -11.13
C PRO A 190 -5.23 3.78 -11.29
N LEU A 191 -3.94 3.80 -11.66
CA LEU A 191 -3.19 5.03 -11.90
C LEU A 191 -3.64 5.74 -13.19
N GLN A 192 -3.98 4.99 -14.24
CA GLN A 192 -4.58 5.56 -15.44
C GLN A 192 -5.93 6.24 -15.11
N THR A 193 -6.75 5.60 -14.28
CA THR A 193 -8.02 6.19 -13.83
C THR A 193 -7.80 7.46 -13.02
N LEU A 194 -6.80 7.46 -12.13
CA LEU A 194 -6.38 8.65 -11.38
C LEU A 194 -5.99 9.78 -12.34
N GLN A 195 -5.07 9.52 -13.27
CA GLN A 195 -4.59 10.50 -14.24
C GLN A 195 -5.72 11.14 -15.05
N GLN A 196 -6.64 10.33 -15.58
CA GLN A 196 -7.76 10.81 -16.39
C GLN A 196 -8.69 11.74 -15.60
N LYS A 197 -8.92 11.44 -14.31
CA LYS A 197 -9.80 12.25 -13.45
C LYS A 197 -9.13 13.52 -12.95
N SER A 198 -7.88 13.45 -12.50
CA SER A 198 -7.18 14.59 -11.90
C SER A 198 -6.47 15.47 -12.93
N ARG A 199 -6.31 15.00 -14.18
CA ARG A 199 -5.46 15.65 -15.21
C ARG A 199 -4.04 15.91 -14.71
N ASP A 200 -3.51 14.97 -13.93
CA ASP A 200 -2.18 15.08 -13.33
C ASP A 200 -1.09 14.77 -14.37
N GLU A 201 -0.18 15.73 -14.54
CA GLU A 201 0.87 15.69 -15.54
C GLU A 201 2.20 15.09 -15.03
N ASN A 202 2.22 14.54 -13.81
CA ASN A 202 3.40 13.98 -13.16
C ASN A 202 4.12 12.94 -14.05
N GLY A 203 5.45 13.08 -14.15
CA GLY A 203 6.28 12.26 -15.02
C GLY A 203 6.33 10.79 -14.62
N VAL A 204 6.39 10.48 -13.32
CA VAL A 204 6.36 9.11 -12.80
C VAL A 204 5.01 8.45 -13.09
N LEU A 205 3.90 9.16 -12.87
CA LEU A 205 2.55 8.68 -13.18
C LEU A 205 2.43 8.28 -14.65
N LYS A 206 2.80 9.18 -15.57
CA LYS A 206 2.80 8.91 -17.02
C LYS A 206 3.72 7.75 -17.38
N HIS A 207 4.91 7.69 -16.78
CA HIS A 207 5.87 6.63 -17.04
C HIS A 207 5.29 5.27 -16.66
N LEU A 208 4.76 5.12 -15.44
CA LEU A 208 4.16 3.89 -14.93
C LEU A 208 3.00 3.41 -15.82
N ILE A 209 2.13 4.33 -16.25
CA ILE A 209 1.03 4.01 -17.17
C ILE A 209 1.58 3.53 -18.53
N ARG A 210 2.59 4.22 -19.07
CA ARG A 210 3.18 3.89 -20.37
C ARG A 210 3.90 2.54 -20.37
N VAL A 211 4.70 2.25 -19.34
CA VAL A 211 5.47 1.00 -19.26
C VAL A 211 4.63 -0.18 -18.79
N GLY A 212 3.59 0.08 -17.99
CA GLY A 212 2.75 -0.96 -17.40
C GLY A 212 2.01 -1.82 -18.43
N ALA A 213 1.64 -1.24 -19.58
CA ALA A 213 1.08 -2.03 -20.69
C ALA A 213 2.08 -3.06 -21.24
N ASN A 214 3.36 -2.72 -21.25
CA ASN A 214 4.45 -3.56 -21.79
C ASN A 214 5.01 -4.55 -20.76
N SER A 215 4.88 -4.26 -19.46
CA SER A 215 5.39 -5.10 -18.38
C SER A 215 4.61 -6.41 -18.18
N ARG A 216 3.52 -6.62 -18.93
CA ARG A 216 2.73 -7.87 -18.93
C ARG A 216 3.18 -8.88 -19.97
N LEU A 217 4.13 -8.52 -20.83
CA LEU A 217 4.72 -9.47 -21.77
C LEU A 217 5.60 -10.46 -20.98
N PRO A 218 5.44 -11.77 -21.19
CA PRO A 218 6.34 -12.76 -20.59
C PRO A 218 7.77 -12.47 -21.00
N TYR A 219 8.69 -12.45 -20.04
CA TYR A 219 10.11 -12.45 -20.34
C TYR A 219 10.52 -13.87 -20.80
N PRO A 220 11.32 -14.03 -21.87
CA PRO A 220 11.98 -13.00 -22.66
C PRO A 220 11.06 -12.41 -23.74
N PHE A 221 11.16 -11.10 -23.96
CA PHE A 221 10.50 -10.42 -25.06
C PHE A 221 10.99 -11.05 -26.38
N THR A 222 10.15 -11.87 -27.02
CA THR A 222 10.39 -12.31 -28.40
C THR A 222 10.18 -11.10 -29.31
N VAL A 223 11.30 -10.56 -29.80
CA VAL A 223 11.38 -9.56 -30.87
C VAL A 223 10.92 -10.17 -32.19
#